data_AF-A0AAW6H7N6-F1
#
_entry.id   AF-A0AAW6H7N6-F1
#
_cell.length_a   1.000
_cell.length_b   1.000
_cell.length_c   1.000
_cell.angle_alpha   90.00
_cell.angle_beta   90.00
_cell.angle_gamma   90.00
#
_symmetry.space_group_name_H-M   'P 1'
#
loop_
_entity.id
_entity.type
_entity.pdbx_description
1 polymer ?
#
loop_
_entity_poly.entity_id
_entity_poly.type
_entity_poly.pdbx_seq_one_letter_code
_entity_poly.pdbx_strand_id
1 'polypeptide(L)' 'MTKKKLKRNDDGEKLRMYLLNLPVKESSEMSLKLAEACKVPLHTFRNWRGSRCRIPELAKDKIEEVTGVKIFHSENQ' A
#
# COMPACT_ATOMS: atom_id res chain seq x y z
N MET A 1 24.09 -0.03 -20.46
CA MET A 1 23.38 -0.35 -19.21
C MET A 1 21.88 -0.35 -19.45
N THR A 2 21.28 -1.53 -19.51
CA THR A 2 19.85 -1.74 -19.81
C THR A 2 19.03 -1.12 -18.67
N LYS A 3 18.38 0.02 -18.93
CA LYS A 3 17.38 0.58 -18.02
C LYS A 3 16.23 -0.41 -17.96
N LYS A 4 16.27 -1.35 -17.00
CA LYS A 4 15.11 -2.15 -16.60
C LYS A 4 14.03 -1.13 -16.24
N LYS A 5 13.06 -0.94 -17.15
CA LYS A 5 11.86 -0.15 -16.91
C LYS A 5 11.11 -0.93 -15.83
N LEU A 6 11.41 -0.64 -14.56
CA LEU A 6 10.68 -1.16 -13.41
C LEU A 6 9.20 -0.86 -13.71
N LYS A 7 8.40 -1.91 -13.95
CA LYS A 7 6.95 -1.76 -14.04
C LYS A 7 6.55 -0.91 -12.84
N ARG A 8 6.00 0.29 -13.09
CA ARG A 8 5.58 1.21 -12.03
C ARG A 8 4.67 0.40 -11.11
N ASN A 9 5.03 0.35 -9.83
CA ASN A 9 4.25 -0.37 -8.84
C ASN A 9 3.01 0.47 -8.53
N ASP A 10 1.98 0.30 -9.36
CA ASP A 10 0.72 1.06 -9.32
C ASP A 10 0.02 0.91 -7.95
N ASP A 11 0.16 -0.26 -7.35
CA ASP A 11 -0.33 -0.56 -6.01
C ASP A 11 0.22 0.40 -4.94
N GLY A 12 1.51 0.75 -5.03
CA GLY A 12 2.12 1.68 -4.06
C GLY A 12 1.53 3.09 -4.17
N GLU A 13 1.20 3.52 -5.39
CA GLU A 13 0.56 4.81 -5.63
C GLU A 13 -0.89 4.81 -5.16
N LYS A 14 -1.66 3.73 -5.43
CA LYS A 14 -3.03 3.55 -4.92
C LYS A 14 -3.07 3.60 -3.39
N LEU A 15 -2.16 2.90 -2.73
CA LEU A 15 -2.03 2.92 -1.27
C LEU A 15 -1.69 4.33 -0.76
N ARG A 16 -0.78 5.03 -1.44
CA ARG A 16 -0.41 6.41 -1.10
C ARG A 16 -1.62 7.35 -1.22
N MET A 17 -2.38 7.25 -2.31
CA MET A 17 -3.57 8.08 -2.53
C MET A 17 -4.64 7.84 -1.47
N TYR A 18 -4.90 6.57 -1.13
CA TYR A 18 -5.81 6.24 -0.03
C TYR A 18 -5.40 6.91 1.28
N LEU A 19 -4.12 6.80 1.66
CA LEU A 19 -3.61 7.38 2.91
C LEU A 19 -3.59 8.92 2.89
N LEU A 20 -3.47 9.55 1.72
CA LEU A 20 -3.52 11.02 1.58
C LEU A 20 -4.95 11.57 1.68
N ASN A 21 -5.96 10.77 1.35
CA ASN A 21 -7.36 11.15 1.48
C ASN A 21 -7.86 11.10 2.94
N LEU A 22 -7.10 10.48 3.84
CA LEU A 22 -7.41 10.47 5.28
C LEU A 22 -6.91 11.76 5.97
N PRO A 23 -7.60 12.23 7.03
CA PRO A 23 -7.08 13.26 7.91
C PRO A 23 -5.65 12.95 8.38
N VAL A 24 -4.78 13.96 8.49
CA VAL A 24 -3.32 13.77 8.71
C VAL A 24 -3.01 12.91 9.94
N LYS A 25 -3.75 13.08 11.04
CA LYS A 25 -3.59 12.24 12.25
C LYS A 25 -3.95 10.78 11.96
N GLU A 26 -5.10 10.57 11.33
CA GLU A 26 -5.62 9.23 11.01
C GLU A 26 -4.74 8.50 9.99
N SER A 27 -4.11 9.23 9.05
CA SER A 27 -3.20 8.66 8.06
C SER A 27 -1.98 7.98 8.71
N SER A 28 -1.42 8.60 9.76
CA SER A 28 -0.27 8.06 10.48
C SER A 28 -0.67 6.84 11.32
N GLU A 29 -1.80 6.91 12.02
CA GLU A 29 -2.34 5.79 12.81
C GLU A 29 -2.75 4.61 11.92
N MET A 30 -3.40 4.89 10.79
CA MET A 30 -3.77 3.87 9.81
C MET A 30 -2.55 3.19 9.23
N SER A 31 -1.49 3.94 8.92
CA SER A 31 -0.23 3.35 8.43
C SER A 31 0.39 2.38 9.44
N LEU A 32 0.33 2.69 10.73
CA LEU A 32 0.79 1.81 11.80
C LEU A 32 -0.10 0.57 11.92
N LYS A 33 -1.42 0.77 11.96
CA LYS A 33 -2.42 -0.31 12.02
C LYS A 33 -2.27 -1.30 10.87
N LEU A 34 -2.06 -0.81 9.65
CA LEU A 34 -1.86 -1.65 8.47
C LEU A 34 -0.53 -2.41 8.51
N ALA A 35 0.55 -1.77 8.96
CA ALA A 35 1.83 -2.44 9.13
C ALA A 35 1.74 -3.58 10.17
N GLU A 36 1.06 -3.34 11.30
CA GLU A 36 0.83 -4.33 12.34
C GLU A 36 -0.08 -5.47 11.85
N ALA A 37 -1.19 -5.16 11.19
CA ALA A 37 -2.11 -6.16 10.65
C ALA A 37 -1.45 -7.05 9.58
N CYS A 38 -0.60 -6.47 8.74
CA CYS A 38 0.20 -7.20 7.76
C CYS A 38 1.42 -7.91 8.37
N LYS A 39 1.67 -7.73 9.68
CA LYS A 39 2.85 -8.23 10.39
C LYS A 39 4.17 -7.86 9.72
N VAL A 40 4.24 -6.67 9.15
CA VAL A 40 5.45 -6.16 8.49
C VAL A 40 6.04 -4.97 9.26
N PRO A 41 7.37 -4.79 9.22
CA PRO A 41 7.98 -3.59 9.75
C PRO A 41 7.44 -2.33 9.08
N LEU A 42 7.35 -1.23 9.84
CA LEU A 42 6.87 0.06 9.32
C LEU A 42 7.73 0.58 8.15
N HIS A 43 9.04 0.28 8.13
CA HIS A 43 9.90 0.66 7.02
C HIS A 43 9.54 -0.09 5.72
N THR A 44 9.10 -1.34 5.81
CA THR A 44 8.60 -2.13 4.68
C THR A 44 7.30 -1.52 4.16
N PHE A 45 6.38 -1.16 5.05
CA PHE A 45 5.15 -0.47 4.67
C PHE A 45 5.42 0.90 4.01
N ARG A 46 6.40 1.66 4.51
CA ARG A 46 6.85 2.92 3.88
C ARG A 46 7.43 2.69 2.48
N ASN A 47 8.13 1.58 2.27
CA ASN A 47 8.63 1.21 0.94
C ASN A 47 7.49 0.87 -0.02
N TRP A 48 6.42 0.22 0.45
CA TRP A 48 5.21 -0.01 -0.34
C TRP A 48 4.55 1.30 -0.75
N ARG A 49 4.29 2.21 0.21
CA ARG A 49 3.74 3.55 -0.05
C ARG A 49 4.61 4.38 -1.01
N GLY A 50 5.93 4.20 -0.94
CA GLY A 50 6.88 4.87 -1.83
C GLY A 50 7.07 4.18 -3.19
N SER A 51 6.29 3.14 -3.49
CA SER A 51 6.42 2.31 -4.70
C SER A 51 7.83 1.75 -4.92
N ARG A 52 8.61 1.60 -3.84
CA ARG A 52 10.00 1.12 -3.85
C ARG A 52 10.10 -0.40 -3.92
N CYS A 53 9.08 -1.11 -3.44
CA CYS A 53 8.97 -2.56 -3.55
C CYS A 53 7.51 -2.99 -3.73
N ARG A 54 7.31 -4.17 -4.34
CA ARG A 54 5.99 -4.74 -4.64
C ARG A 54 5.27 -5.12 -3.34
N ILE A 55 3.97 -4.86 -3.29
CA ILE A 55 3.10 -5.29 -2.18
C ILE A 55 2.70 -6.75 -2.45
N PRO A 56 2.97 -7.69 -1.51
CA PRO A 56 2.49 -9.07 -1.62
C PRO A 56 0.96 -9.13 -1.69
N GLU A 57 0.39 -10.07 -2.46
CA GLU A 57 -1.08 -10.22 -2.57
C GLU A 57 -1.74 -10.42 -1.21
N LEU A 58 -1.17 -11.28 -0.37
CA LEU A 58 -1.66 -11.50 1.01
C LEU A 58 -1.72 -10.21 1.84
N ALA A 59 -0.79 -9.27 1.64
CA ALA A 59 -0.80 -7.99 2.32
C ALA A 59 -1.85 -7.03 1.71
N LYS A 60 -2.09 -7.11 0.40
CA LYS A 60 -3.16 -6.33 -0.25
C LYS A 60 -4.52 -6.73 0.30
N ASP A 61 -4.81 -8.03 0.33
CA ASP A 61 -6.07 -8.55 0.86
C ASP A 61 -6.25 -8.13 2.32
N LYS A 62 -5.18 -8.22 3.12
CA LYS A 62 -5.24 -7.80 4.53
C LYS A 62 -5.45 -6.29 4.70
N ILE A 63 -4.84 -5.48 3.84
CA ILE A 63 -5.06 -4.03 3.85
C ILE A 63 -6.51 -3.72 3.50
N GLU A 64 -7.07 -4.33 2.45
CA GLU A 64 -8.48 -4.11 2.06
C GLU A 64 -9.46 -4.62 3.13
N GLU A 65 -9.15 -5.72 3.81
CA GLU A 65 -9.92 -6.24 4.95
C GLU A 65 -9.93 -5.25 6.13
N VAL A 66 -8.78 -4.65 6.44
CA VAL A 66 -8.63 -3.71 7.58
C VAL A 66 -9.22 -2.33 7.27
N THR A 67 -9.07 -1.85 6.04
CA THR A 67 -9.63 -0.56 5.62
C THR A 67 -11.11 -0.66 5.26
N GLY A 68 -11.60 -1.85 4.92
CA GLY A 68 -12.94 -2.07 4.38
C GLY A 68 -13.13 -1.49 2.96
N VAL A 69 -12.04 -1.12 2.28
CA VAL A 69 -12.06 -0.46 0.97
C VAL A 69 -11.22 -1.26 -0.01
N LYS A 70 -11.75 -1.48 -1.22
CA LYS A 70 -10.99 -2.06 -2.33
C LYS A 70 -10.03 -1.01 -2.90
N ILE A 71 -8.76 -1.09 -2.50
CA ILE A 71 -7.70 -0.14 -2.88
C ILE A 71 -6.93 -0.65 -4.10
N PHE A 72 -6.67 -1.96 -4.18
CA PHE A 72 -5.78 -2.57 -5.16
C PHE A 72 -6.54 -3.27 -6.28
N HIS A 73 -7.72 -3.83 -5.99
CA HIS A 73 -8.59 -4.41 -7.00
C HIS A 73 -9.14 -3.32 -7.91
N SER A 74 -8.53 -3.17 -9.09
CA SER A 74 -9.24 -2.63 -10.25
C SER A 74 -10.13 -3.76 -10.75
N GLU A 75 -11.44 -3.57 -10.74
CA GLU A 75 -12.35 -4.42 -11.52
C GLU A 75 -11.83 -4.40 -12.97
N ASN A 76 -11.27 -5.53 -13.39
CA ASN A 76 -10.89 -5.76 -14.76
C ASN A 76 -12.20 -6.09 -15.48
N GLN A 77 -12.89 -5.04 -15.92
CA GLN A 77 -13.98 -5.14 -16.90
C GLN A 77 -13.38 -5.25 -18.31
#